data_AF-A0A256ZGN6-F1
#
_entry.id   AF-A0A256ZGN6-F1
#
_cell.length_a   1.000
_cell.length_b   1.000
_cell.length_c   1.000
_cell.angle_alpha   90.00
_cell.angle_beta   90.00
_cell.angle_gamma   90.00
#
_symmetry.space_group_name_H-M   'P 1'
#
loop_
_entity.id
_entity.type
_entity.pdbx_description
1 polymer ?
#
loop_
_entity_poly.entity_id
_entity_poly.type
_entity_poly.pdbx_seq_one_letter_code
_entity_poly.pdbx_strand_id
1 'polypeptide(L)'
;MENSIVSIIKYLVIKRLAGDTITILAVKEYLVDGASPSTIGYKYHVSKFRIRGYVQRVVDKAHSHAIAAAVVRATFPYIMGIDPIILKIGGKYVCILCDTQLRQGQVEHHIRRKHKDIVNNITSQIIIKLRRSHE
;
A
#
# COMPACT_ATOMS: atom_id res chain seq x y z
N MET A 1 16.27 13.93 1.59
CA MET A 1 14.99 13.83 0.87
C MET A 1 14.76 12.36 0.53
N GLU A 2 13.64 11.77 0.94
CA GLU A 2 13.30 10.39 0.55
C GLU A 2 12.89 10.40 -0.94
N ASN A 3 13.40 9.47 -1.72
CA ASN A 3 13.09 9.35 -3.15
C ASN A 3 11.59 9.01 -3.35
N SER A 4 10.89 9.71 -4.25
CA SER A 4 9.46 9.51 -4.55
C SER A 4 9.06 8.05 -4.78
N ILE A 5 9.90 7.27 -5.48
CA ILE A 5 9.68 5.84 -5.71
C ILE A 5 9.66 5.08 -4.39
N VAL A 6 10.65 5.34 -3.52
CA VAL A 6 10.78 4.71 -2.21
C VAL A 6 9.56 5.05 -1.34
N SER A 7 9.14 6.31 -1.31
CA SER A 7 7.98 6.73 -0.51
C SER A 7 6.67 6.08 -0.97
N ILE A 8 6.48 5.85 -2.28
CA ILE A 8 5.32 5.11 -2.82
C ILE A 8 5.38 3.63 -2.41
N ILE A 9 6.50 2.95 -2.63
CA ILE A 9 6.67 1.53 -2.28
C ILE A 9 6.42 1.35 -0.79
N LYS A 10 7.04 2.18 0.04
CA LYS A 10 6.88 2.15 1.50
C LYS A 10 5.43 2.34 1.94
N TYR A 11 4.71 3.26 1.30
CA TYR A 11 3.28 3.45 1.54
C TYR A 11 2.46 2.19 1.23
N LEU A 12 2.70 1.58 0.08
CA LEU A 12 1.99 0.36 -0.34
C LEU A 12 2.35 -0.84 0.55
N VAL A 13 3.62 -0.96 0.98
CA VAL A 13 4.07 -1.98 1.93
C VAL A 13 3.31 -1.84 3.26
N ILE A 14 3.21 -0.62 3.81
CA ILE A 14 2.47 -0.37 5.06
C ILE A 14 0.99 -0.76 4.89
N LYS A 15 0.38 -0.39 3.77
CA LYS A 15 -1.01 -0.77 3.47
C LYS A 15 -1.19 -2.28 3.42
N ARG A 16 -0.26 -2.99 2.80
CA ARG A 16 -0.32 -4.44 2.68
C ARG A 16 -0.12 -5.14 4.02
N LEU A 17 0.88 -4.71 4.79
CA LEU A 17 1.14 -5.19 6.15
C LEU A 17 -0.07 -4.96 7.07
N ALA A 18 -0.82 -3.87 6.87
CA ALA A 18 -2.06 -3.57 7.58
C ALA A 18 -3.26 -4.43 7.13
N GLY A 19 -3.11 -5.25 6.09
CA GLY A 19 -4.20 -6.02 5.48
C GLY A 19 -5.14 -5.19 4.60
N ASP A 20 -4.81 -3.94 4.28
CA ASP A 20 -5.61 -3.02 3.48
C ASP A 20 -5.43 -3.27 1.97
N THR A 21 -5.84 -4.47 1.56
CA THR A 21 -5.73 -4.94 0.16
C THR A 21 -6.61 -4.12 -0.78
N ILE A 22 -7.76 -3.65 -0.31
CA ILE A 22 -8.70 -2.83 -1.10
C ILE A 22 -8.03 -1.54 -1.56
N THR A 23 -7.27 -0.86 -0.69
CA THR A 23 -6.55 0.36 -1.10
C THR A 23 -5.56 0.09 -2.22
N ILE A 24 -4.80 -1.01 -2.14
CA ILE A 24 -3.79 -1.37 -3.14
C ILE A 24 -4.44 -1.72 -4.48
N LEU A 25 -5.50 -2.53 -4.45
CA LEU A 25 -6.26 -2.90 -5.64
C LEU A 25 -6.90 -1.67 -6.30
N ALA A 26 -7.53 -0.80 -5.52
CA ALA A 26 -8.14 0.43 -6.02
C ALA A 26 -7.12 1.36 -6.69
N VAL A 27 -5.92 1.50 -6.11
CA VAL A 27 -4.85 2.31 -6.69
C VAL A 27 -4.38 1.70 -8.02
N LYS A 28 -4.20 0.38 -8.09
CA LYS A 28 -3.81 -0.31 -9.33
C LYS A 28 -4.89 -0.18 -10.41
N GLU A 29 -6.14 -0.47 -10.10
CA GLU A 29 -7.23 -0.40 -11.07
C GLU A 29 -7.42 1.02 -11.63
N TYR A 30 -7.26 2.04 -10.80
CA TYR A 30 -7.36 3.42 -11.27
C TYR A 30 -6.14 3.83 -12.11
N LEU A 31 -4.93 3.70 -11.57
CA LEU A 31 -3.72 4.24 -12.21
C LEU A 31 -3.22 3.40 -13.37
N VAL A 32 -3.47 2.09 -13.35
CA VAL A 32 -2.87 1.11 -14.27
C VAL A 32 -3.89 0.57 -15.26
N ASP A 33 -5.10 0.26 -14.79
CA ASP A 33 -6.14 -0.37 -15.62
C ASP A 33 -7.14 0.65 -16.21
N GLY A 34 -7.09 1.91 -15.79
CA GLY A 34 -7.95 2.98 -16.30
C GLY A 34 -9.40 2.94 -15.79
N ALA A 35 -9.68 2.20 -14.71
CA ALA A 35 -11.03 2.11 -14.15
C ALA A 35 -11.45 3.41 -13.42
N SER A 36 -12.72 3.80 -13.61
CA SER A 36 -13.24 5.00 -12.96
C SER A 36 -13.45 4.81 -11.44
N PRO A 37 -13.40 5.88 -10.60
CA PRO A 37 -13.64 5.77 -9.16
C PRO A 37 -15.03 5.21 -8.81
N SER A 38 -16.03 5.44 -9.65
CA SER A 38 -17.38 4.90 -9.46
C SER A 38 -17.41 3.39 -9.68
N THR A 39 -16.74 2.91 -10.74
CA THR A 39 -16.63 1.48 -11.06
C THR A 39 -15.91 0.72 -9.94
N ILE A 40 -14.76 1.23 -9.51
CA ILE A 40 -13.96 0.66 -8.42
C ILE A 40 -14.75 0.70 -7.10
N GLY A 41 -15.41 1.82 -6.83
CA GLY A 41 -16.20 2.01 -5.62
C GLY A 41 -17.37 1.04 -5.51
N TYR A 42 -18.06 0.79 -6.62
CA TYR A 42 -19.09 -0.24 -6.72
C TYR A 42 -18.53 -1.63 -6.45
N LYS A 43 -17.41 -2.00 -7.10
CA LYS A 43 -16.76 -3.31 -6.97
C LYS A 43 -16.33 -3.64 -5.54
N TYR A 44 -15.78 -2.67 -4.81
CA TYR A 44 -15.22 -2.89 -3.47
C TYR A 44 -16.11 -2.41 -2.32
N HIS A 45 -17.35 -1.96 -2.60
CA HIS A 45 -18.25 -1.36 -1.62
C HIS A 45 -17.60 -0.19 -0.84
N VAL A 46 -16.89 0.67 -1.57
CA VAL A 46 -16.20 1.85 -1.03
C VAL A 46 -16.67 3.09 -1.77
N SER A 47 -16.85 4.22 -1.08
CA SER A 47 -17.28 5.45 -1.75
C SER A 47 -16.25 5.94 -2.78
N LYS A 48 -16.74 6.46 -3.92
CA LYS A 48 -15.88 7.03 -4.98
C LYS A 48 -14.91 8.10 -4.46
N PHE A 49 -15.31 8.86 -3.44
CA PHE A 49 -14.48 9.88 -2.79
C PHE A 49 -13.30 9.25 -2.04
N ARG A 50 -13.53 8.11 -1.37
CA ARG A 50 -12.49 7.38 -0.68
C ARG A 50 -11.48 6.78 -1.66
N ILE A 51 -11.96 6.24 -2.79
CA ILE A 51 -11.08 5.79 -3.90
C ILE A 51 -10.20 6.94 -4.41
N ARG A 52 -10.77 8.12 -4.69
CA ARG A 52 -9.99 9.31 -5.08
C ARG A 52 -8.92 9.66 -4.05
N GLY A 53 -9.26 9.64 -2.75
CA GLY A 53 -8.30 9.90 -1.68
C GLY A 53 -7.17 8.86 -1.60
N TYR A 54 -7.44 7.60 -2.00
CA TYR A 54 -6.41 6.55 -2.04
C TYR A 54 -5.39 6.84 -3.13
N VAL A 55 -5.88 7.14 -4.33
CA VAL A 55 -5.08 7.50 -5.50
C VAL A 55 -4.28 8.77 -5.25
N GLN A 56 -4.93 9.82 -4.74
CA GLN A 56 -4.29 11.12 -4.49
C GLN A 56 -3.06 10.97 -3.60
N ARG A 57 -3.15 10.18 -2.51
CA ARG A 57 -2.01 9.93 -1.63
C ARG A 57 -0.80 9.27 -2.32
N VAL A 58 -1.01 8.55 -3.41
CA VAL A 58 0.08 7.94 -4.19
C VAL A 58 0.63 8.96 -5.19
N VAL A 59 -0.25 9.67 -5.89
CA VAL A 59 0.13 10.72 -6.84
C VAL A 59 0.90 11.85 -6.15
N ASP A 60 0.48 12.28 -4.96
CA ASP A 60 1.16 13.31 -4.17
C ASP A 60 2.61 12.94 -3.83
N LYS A 61 2.92 11.65 -3.65
CA LYS A 61 4.28 11.17 -3.38
C LYS A 61 5.13 11.12 -4.65
N ALA A 62 4.49 10.95 -5.80
CA ALA A 62 5.13 10.88 -7.10
C ALA A 62 5.32 12.25 -7.75
N HIS A 63 4.50 13.23 -7.37
CA HIS A 63 4.31 14.51 -8.08
C HIS A 63 3.95 14.36 -9.58
N SER A 64 3.62 13.16 -10.03
CA SER A 64 3.29 12.86 -11.42
C SER A 64 2.42 11.60 -11.51
N HIS A 65 1.33 11.69 -12.26
CA HIS A 65 0.45 10.55 -12.51
C HIS A 65 1.16 9.43 -13.29
N ALA A 66 1.98 9.79 -14.27
CA ALA A 66 2.73 8.83 -15.09
C ALA A 66 3.73 8.04 -14.24
N ILE A 67 4.48 8.75 -13.37
CA ILE A 67 5.44 8.11 -12.44
C ILE A 67 4.69 7.22 -11.44
N ALA A 68 3.59 7.71 -10.85
CA ALA A 68 2.78 6.92 -9.93
C ALA A 68 2.28 5.61 -10.58
N ALA A 69 1.75 5.70 -11.80
CA ALA A 69 1.27 4.54 -12.55
C ALA A 69 2.40 3.55 -12.87
N ALA A 70 3.57 4.03 -13.31
CA ALA A 70 4.73 3.19 -13.60
C ALA A 70 5.22 2.44 -12.36
N VAL A 71 5.38 3.15 -11.23
CA VAL A 71 5.82 2.54 -9.96
C VAL A 71 4.81 1.52 -9.47
N VAL A 72 3.51 1.84 -9.48
CA VAL A 72 2.46 0.89 -9.05
C VAL A 72 2.47 -0.35 -9.94
N ARG A 73 2.52 -0.19 -11.28
CA ARG A 73 2.56 -1.32 -12.22
C ARG A 73 3.73 -2.26 -11.93
N ALA A 74 4.94 -1.71 -11.77
CA ALA A 74 6.14 -2.50 -11.55
C ALA A 74 6.17 -3.17 -10.18
N THR A 75 5.64 -2.51 -9.15
CA THR A 75 5.73 -2.99 -7.75
C THR A 75 4.59 -3.90 -7.34
N PHE A 76 3.44 -3.83 -8.01
CA PHE A 76 2.21 -4.54 -7.65
C PHE A 76 2.40 -6.04 -7.34
N PRO A 77 3.05 -6.86 -8.19
CA PRO A 77 3.18 -8.30 -7.89
C PRO A 77 3.98 -8.56 -6.60
N TYR A 78 5.02 -7.77 -6.34
CA TYR A 78 5.83 -7.91 -5.13
C TYR A 78 5.09 -7.43 -3.88
N ILE A 79 4.31 -6.36 -4.00
CA ILE A 79 3.47 -5.86 -2.90
C ILE A 79 2.42 -6.90 -2.55
N MET A 80 1.71 -7.45 -3.53
CA MET A 80 0.64 -8.42 -3.29
C MET A 80 1.16 -9.71 -2.64
N GLY A 81 2.42 -10.09 -2.89
CA GLY A 81 3.08 -11.23 -2.26
C GLY A 81 3.52 -11.02 -0.80
N ILE A 82 3.33 -9.84 -0.21
CA ILE A 82 3.61 -9.61 1.22
C ILE A 82 2.44 -10.14 2.05
N ASP A 83 2.75 -10.88 3.10
CA ASP A 83 1.75 -11.31 4.08
C ASP A 83 1.40 -10.18 5.07
N PRO A 84 0.10 -10.01 5.39
CA PRO A 84 -0.32 -9.04 6.38
C PRO A 84 0.16 -9.47 7.78
N ILE A 85 0.60 -8.50 8.58
CA ILE A 85 1.04 -8.72 9.97
C ILE A 85 -0.03 -8.30 10.98
N ILE A 86 -1.18 -7.84 10.50
CA ILE A 86 -2.31 -7.42 11.31
C ILE A 86 -3.46 -8.39 11.08
N LEU A 87 -3.86 -9.07 12.14
CA LEU A 87 -5.01 -9.95 12.14
C LEU A 87 -6.25 -9.18 12.64
N LYS A 88 -7.37 -9.35 11.95
CA LYS A 88 -8.66 -8.77 12.35
C LYS A 88 -9.57 -9.87 12.87
N ILE A 89 -9.83 -9.89 14.19
CA ILE A 89 -10.70 -10.88 14.84
C ILE A 89 -11.79 -10.13 15.61
N GLY A 90 -13.06 -10.40 15.31
CA GLY A 90 -14.19 -9.83 16.06
C GLY A 90 -14.17 -8.30 16.15
N GLY A 91 -13.70 -7.61 15.10
CA GLY A 91 -13.56 -6.15 15.08
C GLY A 91 -12.33 -5.58 15.79
N LYS A 92 -11.53 -6.42 16.46
CA LYS A 92 -10.23 -6.04 17.03
C LYS A 92 -9.11 -6.26 16.00
N TYR A 93 -8.09 -5.42 16.06
CA TYR A 93 -6.88 -5.55 15.26
C TYR A 93 -5.74 -5.98 16.18
N VAL A 94 -5.01 -7.02 15.82
CA VAL A 94 -3.88 -7.54 16.60
C VAL A 94 -2.67 -7.64 15.70
N CYS A 95 -1.53 -7.10 16.14
CA CYS A 95 -0.26 -7.28 15.45
C CYS A 95 0.34 -8.64 15.82
N ILE A 96 0.57 -9.52 14.84
CA ILE A 96 1.11 -10.87 15.10
C ILE A 96 2.61 -10.88 15.41
N LEU A 97 3.28 -9.73 15.28
CA LEU A 97 4.72 -9.62 15.54
C LEU A 97 5.03 -9.20 16.98
N CYS A 98 4.10 -8.55 17.66
CA CYS A 98 4.32 -8.03 19.02
C CYS A 98 3.07 -8.10 19.90
N ASP A 99 2.05 -8.85 19.48
CA ASP A 99 0.77 -9.10 20.17
C ASP A 99 0.00 -7.84 20.62
N THR A 100 0.34 -6.67 20.07
CA THR A 100 -0.31 -5.41 20.44
C THR A 100 -1.72 -5.36 19.87
N GLN A 101 -2.70 -5.12 20.74
CA GLN A 101 -4.08 -4.83 20.33
C GLN A 101 -4.21 -3.37 19.89
N LEU A 102 -4.91 -3.15 18.78
CA LEU A 102 -5.00 -1.88 18.08
C LEU A 102 -6.46 -1.57 17.71
N ARG A 103 -6.77 -0.28 17.66
CA ARG A 103 -7.95 0.23 16.95
C ARG A 103 -7.61 0.40 15.48
N GLN A 104 -8.61 0.35 14.60
CA GLN A 104 -8.43 0.48 13.14
C GLN A 104 -7.56 1.69 12.75
N GLY A 105 -7.80 2.86 13.32
CA GLY A 105 -7.03 4.08 13.02
C GLY A 105 -5.59 4.09 13.53
N GLN A 106 -5.21 3.17 14.41
CA GLN A 106 -3.86 3.08 14.98
C GLN A 106 -2.95 2.12 14.20
N VAL A 107 -3.52 1.26 13.36
CA VAL A 107 -2.80 0.16 12.69
C VAL A 107 -1.61 0.66 11.88
N GLU A 108 -1.81 1.58 10.94
CA GLU A 108 -0.73 2.10 10.10
C GLU A 108 0.34 2.84 10.91
N HIS A 109 -0.08 3.61 11.92
CA HIS A 109 0.84 4.33 12.79
C HIS A 109 1.70 3.36 13.61
N HIS A 110 1.10 2.28 14.13
CA HIS A 110 1.79 1.22 14.84
C HIS A 110 2.86 0.57 13.95
N ILE A 111 2.49 0.13 12.74
CA ILE A 111 3.43 -0.47 11.78
C ILE A 111 4.60 0.48 11.48
N ARG A 112 4.30 1.76 11.20
CA ARG A 112 5.31 2.79 10.91
C ARG A 112 6.29 3.05 12.05
N ARG A 113 5.84 2.96 13.30
CA ARG A 113 6.64 3.32 14.48
C ARG A 113 7.35 2.13 15.10
N LYS A 114 6.65 1.01 15.26
CA LYS A 114 7.12 -0.19 15.97
C LYS A 114 7.77 -1.22 15.05
N HIS A 115 7.40 -1.25 13.78
CA HIS A 115 7.92 -2.20 12.78
C HIS A 115 8.58 -1.48 11.60
N LYS A 116 9.19 -0.33 11.87
CA LYS A 116 9.89 0.49 10.87
C LYS A 116 10.96 -0.31 10.11
N ASP A 117 11.70 -1.15 10.82
CA ASP A 117 12.80 -1.93 10.24
C ASP A 117 12.29 -2.98 9.26
N ILE A 118 11.16 -3.63 9.57
CA ILE A 118 10.49 -4.58 8.68
C ILE A 118 10.00 -3.86 7.42
N VAL A 119 9.34 -2.71 7.59
CA VAL A 119 8.89 -1.88 6.46
C VAL A 119 10.07 -1.49 5.56
N ASN A 120 11.17 -1.01 6.15
CA ASN A 120 12.36 -0.61 5.41
C ASN A 120 13.02 -1.80 4.71
N ASN A 121 13.15 -2.95 5.38
CA ASN A 121 13.74 -4.15 4.81
C ASN A 121 12.93 -4.64 3.60
N ILE A 122 11.61 -4.79 3.75
CA ILE A 122 10.73 -5.19 2.64
C ILE A 122 10.82 -4.19 1.47
N THR A 123 10.79 -2.89 1.77
CA THR A 123 10.92 -1.83 0.75
C THR A 123 12.24 -1.98 -0.02
N SER A 124 13.36 -2.16 0.68
CA SER A 124 14.68 -2.37 0.05
C SER A 124 14.72 -3.64 -0.81
N GLN A 125 14.14 -4.74 -0.33
CA GLN A 125 14.06 -5.99 -1.09
C GLN A 125 13.26 -5.83 -2.39
N ILE A 126 12.16 -5.08 -2.37
CA ILE A 126 11.37 -4.79 -3.58
C ILE A 126 12.20 -3.97 -4.56
N ILE A 127 12.91 -2.94 -4.09
CA ILE A 127 13.77 -2.10 -4.95
C ILE A 127 14.87 -2.94 -5.61
N ILE A 128 15.49 -3.86 -4.87
CA ILE A 128 16.50 -4.77 -5.40
C ILE A 128 15.89 -5.68 -6.49
N LYS A 129 14.72 -6.25 -6.23
CA LYS A 129 14.00 -7.10 -7.22
C LYS A 129 13.64 -6.34 -8.49
N LEU A 130 13.22 -5.08 -8.37
CA LEU A 130 12.93 -4.23 -9.53
C LEU A 130 14.16 -4.00 -10.40
N ARG A 131 15.31 -3.67 -9.79
CA ARG A 131 16.56 -3.44 -10.55
C ARG A 131 16.97 -4.67 -11.36
N ARG A 132 16.88 -5.86 -10.76
CA ARG A 132 17.22 -7.13 -11.42
C ARG A 132 16.25 -7.56 -12.52
N SER A 133 15.02 -7.04 -12.52
CA SER A 133 14.02 -7.39 -13.55
C SER A 133 14.15 -6.54 -14.81
N HIS A 134 15.06 -5.56 -14.81
CA HIS A 134 15.37 -4.66 -15.92
C HIS A 134 16.80 -4.86 -16.46
N GLU A 135 17.50 -5.91 -16.01
CA GLU A 135 18.74 -6.46 -16.59
C GLU A 135 18.38 -7.67 -17.47
#